data_AF-A0A6P0JSW7-F1
#
_entry.id   AF-A0A6P0JSW7-F1
#
_cell.length_a   1.000
_cell.length_b   1.000
_cell.length_c   1.000
_cell.angle_alpha   90.00
_cell.angle_beta   90.00
_cell.angle_gamma   90.00
#
_symmetry.space_group_name_H-M   'P 1'
#
loop_
_entity.id
_entity.type
_entity.pdbx_description
1 polymer ?
#
loop_
_entity_poly.entity_id
_entity_poly.type
_entity_poly.pdbx_seq_one_letter_code
_entity_poly.pdbx_strand_id
1 'polypeptide(L)' 'MRIIHTAPLSPMNLAEIQAAIDRETEILQKKIDKRQCILDTYVGDPTRLTLELEKWKAELAIWEKCRSWISQVH' A
#
# COMPACT_ATOMS: atom_id res chain seq x y z
N MET A 1 38.53 -12.36 -3.59
CA MET A 1 37.44 -11.35 -3.54
C MET A 1 36.26 -11.87 -4.35
N ARG A 2 35.11 -12.17 -3.74
CA ARG A 2 33.87 -12.49 -4.48
C ARG A 2 33.17 -11.17 -4.79
N ILE A 3 33.14 -10.80 -6.06
CA ILE A 3 32.32 -9.69 -6.55
C ILE A 3 30.88 -10.19 -6.52
N ILE A 4 30.07 -9.71 -5.58
CA ILE A 4 28.63 -9.93 -5.60
C ILE A 4 28.11 -9.11 -6.79
N HIS A 5 27.84 -9.79 -7.91
CA HIS A 5 27.04 -9.20 -8.98
C HIS A 5 25.64 -8.98 -8.40
N THR A 6 25.37 -7.76 -7.93
CA THR A 6 24.00 -7.29 -7.82
C THR A 6 23.48 -7.24 -9.25
N ALA A 7 22.62 -8.18 -9.62
CA ALA A 7 21.98 -8.17 -10.93
C ALA A 7 21.41 -6.76 -11.18
N PRO A 8 21.64 -6.15 -12.35
CA PRO A 8 21.00 -4.89 -12.67
C PRO A 8 19.49 -5.10 -12.54
N LEU A 9 18.84 -4.25 -11.75
CA LEU A 9 17.37 -4.19 -11.70
C LEU A 9 16.89 -4.06 -13.14
N SER A 10 16.36 -5.14 -13.70
CA SER A 10 15.72 -5.08 -15.00
C SER A 10 14.59 -4.07 -14.87
N PRO A 11 14.43 -3.14 -15.84
CA PRO A 11 13.34 -2.18 -15.77
C PRO A 11 12.03 -2.97 -15.67
N MET A 12 11.35 -2.86 -14.52
CA MET A 12 10.02 -3.45 -14.36
C MET A 12 9.15 -2.91 -15.49
N ASN A 13 8.46 -3.81 -16.19
CA ASN A 13 7.51 -3.41 -17.20
C ASN A 13 6.39 -2.59 -16.54
N LEU A 14 5.88 -1.55 -17.19
CA LEU A 14 4.76 -0.73 -16.68
C LEU A 14 3.58 -1.60 -16.21
N ALA A 15 3.33 -2.72 -16.90
CA ALA A 15 2.31 -3.69 -16.49
C ALA A 15 2.60 -4.35 -15.13
N GLU A 16 3.86 -4.66 -14.82
CA GLU A 16 4.26 -5.23 -13.53
C GLU A 16 4.17 -4.19 -12.41
N ILE A 17 4.51 -2.93 -12.71
CA ILE A 17 4.38 -1.83 -11.75
C ILE A 17 2.90 -1.58 -11.45
N GLN A 18 2.05 -1.57 -12.47
CA GLN A 18 0.60 -1.45 -12.31
C GLN A 18 0.04 -2.58 -11.45
N ALA A 19 0.41 -3.83 -11.73
CA ALA A 19 -0.01 -4.99 -10.94
C ALA A 19 0.48 -4.92 -9.48
N ALA A 20 1.69 -4.42 -9.25
CA ALA A 20 2.22 -4.23 -7.90
C ALA A 20 1.43 -3.15 -7.13
N ILE A 21 1.13 -2.02 -7.77
CA ILE A 21 0.31 -0.95 -7.16
C ILE A 21 -1.09 -1.46 -6.83
N ASP A 22 -1.75 -2.16 -7.76
CA ASP A 22 -3.08 -2.70 -7.55
C ASP A 22 -3.10 -3.67 -6.36
N ARG A 23 -2.08 -4.54 -6.26
CA ARG A 23 -1.93 -5.48 -5.15
C ARG A 23 -1.72 -4.78 -3.81
N GLU A 24 -0.83 -3.80 -3.74
CA GLU A 24 -0.57 -3.06 -2.49
C GLU A 24 -1.80 -2.25 -2.06
N THR A 25 -2.50 -1.64 -3.02
CA THR A 25 -3.77 -0.94 -2.78
C THR A 25 -4.82 -1.87 -2.18
N GLU A 26 -4.99 -3.07 -2.75
CA GLU A 26 -5.95 -4.06 -2.25
C GLU A 26 -5.59 -4.56 -0.84
N ILE A 27 -4.31 -4.86 -0.60
CA ILE A 27 -3.82 -5.29 0.72
C ILE A 27 -4.09 -4.21 1.76
N LEU A 28 -3.80 -2.95 1.43
CA LEU A 28 -3.97 -1.84 2.35
C LEU A 28 -5.45 -1.55 2.63
N GLN A 29 -6.31 -1.62 1.61
CA GLN A 29 -7.76 -1.51 1.78
C GLN A 29 -8.28 -2.59 2.74
N LYS A 30 -7.89 -3.86 2.56
CA LYS A 30 -8.28 -4.95 3.48
C LYS A 30 -7.81 -4.71 4.92
N LYS A 31 -6.62 -4.12 5.12
CA LYS A 31 -6.13 -3.75 6.46
C LYS A 31 -6.97 -2.65 7.09
N ILE A 32 -7.35 -1.64 6.31
CA ILE A 32 -8.23 -0.54 6.73
C ILE A 32 -9.60 -1.08 7.12
N ASP A 33 -10.24 -1.88 6.27
CA ASP A 33 -11.57 -2.43 6.51
C ASP A 33 -11.59 -3.29 7.78
N LYS A 34 -10.59 -4.16 7.95
CA LYS A 34 -10.43 -4.97 9.15
C LYS A 34 -10.25 -4.11 10.40
N ARG A 35 -9.46 -3.04 10.32
CA ARG A 35 -9.21 -2.14 11.47
C ARG A 35 -10.45 -1.33 11.83
N GLN A 36 -11.20 -0.87 10.83
CA GLN A 36 -12.48 -0.20 11.03
C GLN A 36 -13.46 -1.13 11.76
N CYS A 37 -13.61 -2.37 11.30
CA CYS A 37 -14.45 -3.36 11.98
C CYS A 37 -14.04 -3.63 13.44
N ILE A 38 -12.72 -3.65 13.74
CA ILE A 38 -12.23 -3.75 15.11
C ILE A 38 -12.65 -2.52 15.92
N LEU A 39 -12.42 -1.31 15.40
CA LEU A 39 -12.78 -0.05 16.05
C LEU A 39 -14.29 0.03 16.36
N ASP A 40 -15.14 -0.44 15.45
CA ASP A 40 -16.60 -0.40 15.61
C ASP A 40 -17.09 -1.23 16.80
N THR A 41 -16.32 -2.23 17.22
CA THR A 41 -16.66 -3.14 18.33
C THR A 41 -15.74 -2.99 19.54
N TYR A 42 -14.74 -2.10 19.45
CA TYR A 42 -13.70 -1.97 20.47
C TYR A 42 -14.21 -1.20 21.70
N VAL A 43 -14.01 -1.80 22.87
CA VAL A 43 -14.33 -1.18 24.16
C VAL A 43 -13.02 -0.90 24.89
N GLY A 44 -12.62 0.36 24.93
CA GLY A 44 -11.35 0.83 25.51
C GLY A 44 -10.91 2.14 24.88
N ASP A 45 -9.67 2.58 25.12
CA ASP A 45 -9.09 3.74 24.43
C ASP A 45 -8.71 3.37 22.98
N PRO A 46 -9.38 3.93 21.95
CA PRO A 46 -9.12 3.58 20.57
C PRO A 46 -7.95 4.36 19.97
N THR A 47 -7.32 5.29 20.70
CA THR A 47 -6.37 6.28 20.15
C THR A 47 -5.30 5.65 19.27
N ARG A 48 -4.67 4.57 19.72
CA ARG A 48 -3.64 3.86 18.93
C ARG A 48 -4.22 3.22 17.66
N LEU A 49 -5.39 2.59 17.76
CA LEU A 49 -6.07 1.95 16.64
C LEU A 49 -6.47 2.99 15.58
N THR A 50 -6.96 4.16 16.03
CA THR A 50 -7.30 5.29 15.18
C THR A 50 -6.07 5.89 14.51
N LEU A 51 -4.97 6.11 15.23
CA LEU A 51 -3.73 6.61 14.65
C LEU A 51 -3.16 5.67 13.58
N GLU A 52 -3.18 4.35 13.83
CA GLU A 52 -2.77 3.37 12.82
C GLU A 52 -3.71 3.37 11.60
N LEU A 53 -5.02 3.49 11.83
CA LEU A 53 -6.02 3.58 10.76
C LEU A 53 -5.78 4.82 9.88
N GLU A 54 -5.61 6.00 10.48
CA GLU A 54 -5.38 7.24 9.74
C GLU A 54 -4.06 7.21 8.97
N LYS A 55 -3.02 6.59 9.53
CA LYS A 55 -1.77 6.34 8.80
C LYS A 55 -2.00 5.49 7.55
N TRP A 56 -2.76 4.39 7.67
CA TRP A 56 -3.05 3.52 6.53
C TRP A 56 -3.94 4.19 5.49
N LYS A 57 -4.92 5.01 5.90
CA LYS A 57 -5.72 5.83 4.97
C LYS A 57 -4.85 6.82 4.19
N ALA A 58 -3.91 7.48 4.86
CA ALA A 58 -2.98 8.40 4.21
C ALA A 58 -2.07 7.66 3.21
N GLU A 59 -1.59 6.47 3.56
CA GLU A 59 -0.80 5.62 2.67
C GLU A 59 -1.62 5.14 1.45
N LEU A 60 -2.90 4.78 1.64
CA LEU A 60 -3.80 4.39 0.56
C LEU A 60 -4.00 5.54 -0.43
N ALA A 61 -4.21 6.75 0.07
CA ALA A 61 -4.34 7.93 -0.78
C ALA A 61 -3.07 8.21 -1.62
N ILE A 62 -1.88 7.80 -1.14
CA ILE A 62 -0.64 7.87 -1.92
C ILE A 62 -0.66 6.81 -3.03
N TRP A 63 -1.02 5.57 -2.71
CA TRP A 63 -1.10 4.49 -3.70
C TRP A 63 -2.13 4.77 -4.80
N GLU A 64 -3.28 5.35 -4.46
CA GLU A 64 -4.29 5.78 -5.43
C GLU A 64 -3.76 6.87 -6.38
N LYS A 65 -2.93 7.80 -5.87
CA LYS A 65 -2.25 8.78 -6.72
C LYS A 65 -1.23 8.12 -7.64
N CYS A 66 -0.42 7.19 -7.13
CA CYS A 66 0.51 6.42 -7.94
C CYS A 66 -0.22 5.66 -9.06
N ARG A 67 -1.35 5.03 -8.74
CA ARG A 67 -2.22 4.35 -9.70
C ARG A 67 -2.74 5.30 -10.78
N SER A 68 -3.22 6.48 -10.38
CA SER A 68 -3.69 7.51 -11.29
C SER A 68 -2.59 7.99 -12.24
N TRP A 69 -1.37 8.18 -11.74
CA TRP A 69 -0.22 8.56 -12.58
C TRP A 69 0.13 7.48 -13.59
N ILE A 70 0.22 6.21 -13.19
CA ILE A 70 0.53 5.13 -14.14
C ILE A 70 -0.55 4.99 -15.20
N SER A 71 -1.83 5.14 -14.83
CA SER A 71 -2.94 5.10 -15.78
C SER A 71 -2.93 6.26 -16.78
N GLN A 72 -2.24 7.37 -16.50
CA GLN A 72 -2.09 8.49 -17.45
C GLN A 72 -0.90 8.31 -18.40
N VAL A 73 0.05 7.43 -18.06
CA VAL A 73 1.22 7.11 -18.90
C VAL A 73 0.92 6.00 -19.90
N HIS A 74 -0.14 5.21 -19.67
CA HIS A 74 -0.66 4.19 -20.58
C HIS A 74 -1.62 4.80 -21.60
#